data_AF-A0A536Z3T8-F1
#
_entry.id   AF-A0A536Z3T8-F1
#
_cell.length_a   1.000
_cell.length_b   1.000
_cell.length_c   1.000
_cell.angle_alpha   90.00
_cell.angle_beta   90.00
_cell.angle_gamma   90.00
#
_symmetry.space_group_name_H-M   'P 1'
#
loop_
_entity.id
_entity.type
_entity.pdbx_description
1 polymer ?
#
loop_
_entity_poly.entity_id
_entity_poly.type
_entity_poly.pdbx_seq_one_letter_code
_entity_poly.pdbx_strand_id
1 'polypeptide(L)'
;MVTSQAQFINDTARAKKLPTMGYEQSLVAQGALVSYGVSYYEIGRLSAKYVQRVLTGTSPQNLPVESVSRFVMAVNLKTARELGLTIPQAVLMRADEVIQ
;
A
#
# COMPACT_ATOMS: atom_id res chain seq x y z
N MET A 1 -3.35 -13.37 4.73
CA MET A 1 -3.63 -14.48 3.80
C MET A 1 -3.30 -14.13 2.33
N VAL A 2 -3.47 -12.87 1.88
CA VAL A 2 -3.03 -12.46 0.51
C VAL A 2 -1.56 -12.02 0.47
N THR A 3 -1.04 -11.39 1.52
CA THR A 3 0.36 -10.91 1.58
C THR A 3 1.41 -12.01 1.74
N SER A 4 1.05 -13.17 2.33
CA SER A 4 2.02 -14.22 2.66
C SER A 4 2.72 -14.83 1.44
N GLN A 5 2.05 -14.81 0.27
CA GLN A 5 2.60 -15.32 -0.98
C GLN A 5 3.06 -14.21 -1.94
N ALA A 6 3.02 -12.95 -1.51
CA ALA A 6 3.30 -11.80 -2.40
C ALA A 6 4.72 -11.88 -2.98
N GLN A 7 5.71 -12.27 -2.18
CA GLN A 7 7.07 -12.49 -2.66
C GLN A 7 7.13 -13.50 -3.82
N PHE A 8 6.54 -14.68 -3.63
CA PHE A 8 6.50 -15.73 -4.66
C PHE A 8 5.79 -15.27 -5.94
N ILE A 9 4.67 -14.55 -5.80
CA ILE A 9 3.91 -14.00 -6.94
C ILE A 9 4.77 -12.97 -7.68
N ASN A 10 5.38 -12.03 -6.97
CA ASN A 10 6.22 -10.99 -7.55
C ASN A 10 7.46 -11.58 -8.23
N ASP A 11 8.13 -12.56 -7.60
CA ASP A 11 9.27 -13.27 -8.20
C ASP A 11 8.87 -13.98 -9.50
N THR A 12 7.76 -14.72 -9.47
CA THR A 12 7.25 -15.44 -10.63
C THR A 12 6.85 -14.49 -11.77
N ALA A 13 6.21 -13.38 -11.44
CA ALA A 13 5.84 -12.35 -12.41
C ALA A 13 7.08 -11.68 -13.02
N ARG A 14 8.06 -11.28 -12.18
CA ARG A 14 9.34 -10.70 -12.64
C ARG A 14 10.11 -11.64 -13.56
N ALA A 15 10.19 -12.93 -13.23
CA ALA A 15 10.82 -13.94 -14.08
C ALA A 15 10.18 -14.03 -15.48
N LYS A 16 8.87 -13.72 -15.57
CA LYS A 16 8.11 -13.64 -16.82
C LYS A 16 8.06 -12.24 -17.43
N LYS A 17 8.81 -11.27 -16.88
CA LYS A 17 8.80 -9.86 -17.24
C LYS A 17 7.40 -9.22 -17.18
N LEU A 18 6.57 -9.67 -16.25
CA LEU A 18 5.24 -9.12 -16.02
C LEU A 18 5.27 -8.14 -14.84
N PRO A 19 4.73 -6.91 -14.99
CA PRO A 19 4.59 -5.98 -13.89
C PRO A 19 3.47 -6.42 -12.95
N THR A 20 3.59 -6.11 -11.66
CA THR A 20 2.54 -6.36 -10.65
C THR A 20 2.13 -5.06 -9.97
N MET A 21 0.85 -5.01 -9.57
CA MET A 21 0.27 -3.91 -8.81
C MET A 21 -0.23 -4.41 -7.45
N GLY A 22 0.19 -3.76 -6.38
CA GLY A 22 -0.28 -4.03 -5.02
C GLY A 22 -1.43 -3.13 -4.59
N TYR A 23 -2.24 -3.62 -3.65
CA TYR A 23 -3.30 -2.83 -2.99
C TYR A 23 -2.81 -2.07 -1.74
N GLU A 24 -1.53 -2.25 -1.36
CA GLU A 24 -0.89 -1.54 -0.25
C GLU A 24 0.61 -1.37 -0.51
N GLN A 25 1.21 -0.35 0.11
CA GLN A 25 2.64 0.02 -0.06
C GLN A 25 3.62 -1.09 0.33
N SER A 26 3.27 -1.97 1.29
CA SER A 26 4.15 -3.05 1.75
C SER A 26 4.51 -4.05 0.64
N LEU A 27 3.63 -4.18 -0.37
CA LEU A 27 3.83 -5.08 -1.51
C LEU A 27 4.90 -4.56 -2.47
N VAL A 28 5.08 -3.23 -2.52
CA VAL A 28 6.12 -2.56 -3.33
C VAL A 28 7.50 -2.83 -2.73
N ALA A 29 7.60 -2.85 -1.39
CA ALA A 29 8.80 -3.28 -0.68
C ALA A 29 9.14 -4.76 -0.93
N GLN A 30 8.13 -5.60 -1.19
CA GLN A 30 8.28 -7.01 -1.62
C GLN A 30 8.48 -7.14 -3.15
N GLY A 31 8.72 -6.01 -3.82
CA GLY A 31 9.09 -5.90 -5.22
C GLY A 31 7.93 -5.96 -6.23
N ALA A 32 6.71 -5.62 -5.80
CA ALA A 32 5.71 -5.17 -6.76
C ALA A 32 6.17 -3.86 -7.43
N LEU A 33 5.76 -3.64 -8.69
CA LEU A 33 6.19 -2.44 -9.43
C LEU A 33 5.57 -1.17 -8.85
N VAL A 34 4.28 -1.23 -8.53
CA VAL A 34 3.51 -0.09 -8.02
C VAL A 34 2.46 -0.58 -7.03
N SER A 35 2.04 0.28 -6.11
CA SER A 35 0.80 0.10 -5.37
C SER A 35 0.03 1.39 -5.31
N TYR A 36 -1.30 1.26 -5.23
CA TYR A 36 -2.17 2.36 -4.84
C TYR A 36 -3.25 1.83 -3.92
N GLY A 37 -3.29 2.33 -2.69
CA GLY A 37 -4.26 1.84 -1.73
C GLY A 37 -4.16 2.49 -0.36
N VAL A 38 -4.97 2.01 0.56
CA VAL A 38 -5.09 2.57 1.92
C VAL A 38 -3.79 2.44 2.70
N SER A 39 -3.49 3.44 3.52
CA SER A 39 -2.39 3.34 4.48
C SER A 39 -2.86 2.61 5.74
N TYR A 40 -2.29 1.43 6.00
CA TYR A 40 -2.58 0.67 7.23
C TYR A 40 -2.13 1.39 8.50
N TYR A 41 -1.13 2.26 8.39
CA TYR A 41 -0.74 3.15 9.48
C TYR A 41 -1.89 4.11 9.85
N GLU A 42 -2.52 4.75 8.85
CA GLU A 42 -3.67 5.63 9.10
C GLU A 42 -4.91 4.86 9.58
N ILE A 43 -5.13 3.64 9.09
CA ILE A 43 -6.17 2.73 9.62
C ILE A 43 -5.94 2.47 11.11
N GLY A 44 -4.70 2.19 11.50
CA GLY A 44 -4.33 1.98 12.90
C GLY A 44 -4.57 3.22 13.75
N ARG A 45 -4.19 4.41 13.27
CA ARG A 45 -4.45 5.69 13.95
C ARG A 45 -5.95 5.98 14.10
N LEU A 46 -6.74 5.71 13.07
CA LEU A 46 -8.19 5.86 13.11
C LEU A 46 -8.81 4.91 14.15
N SER A 47 -8.40 3.65 14.12
CA SER A 47 -8.82 2.64 15.10
C SER A 47 -8.49 3.04 16.54
N ALA A 48 -7.29 3.60 16.77
CA ALA A 48 -6.88 4.06 18.10
C ALA A 48 -7.79 5.18 18.65
N LYS A 49 -8.28 6.08 17.80
CA LYS A 49 -9.27 7.11 18.20
C LYS A 49 -10.59 6.49 18.64
N TYR A 50 -11.05 5.43 17.97
CA TYR A 50 -12.26 4.71 18.37
C TYR A 50 -12.07 4.04 19.72
N VAL A 51 -10.95 3.34 19.91
CA VAL A 51 -10.59 2.72 21.20
C VAL A 51 -10.59 3.78 22.30
N GLN A 52 -9.97 4.94 22.08
CA GLN A 52 -9.98 6.04 23.04
C GLN A 52 -11.41 6.46 23.41
N ARG A 53 -12.29 6.71 22.42
CA ARG A 53 -13.69 7.13 22.65
C ARG A 53 -14.46 6.12 23.50
N VAL A 54 -14.28 4.82 23.24
CA VAL A 54 -14.90 3.74 24.01
C VAL A 54 -14.37 3.71 25.44
N LEU A 55 -13.04 3.80 25.62
CA LEU A 55 -12.42 3.84 26.95
C LEU A 55 -12.86 5.05 27.78
N THR A 56 -13.23 6.17 27.13
CA THR A 56 -13.79 7.36 27.78
C THR A 56 -15.32 7.32 27.96
N GLY A 57 -15.97 6.17 27.70
CA GLY A 57 -17.39 5.94 28.01
C GLY A 57 -18.37 6.09 26.84
N THR A 58 -17.89 6.30 25.61
CA THR A 58 -18.78 6.32 24.44
C THR A 58 -19.24 4.90 24.10
N SER A 59 -20.56 4.68 24.01
CA SER A 59 -21.09 3.37 23.58
C SER A 59 -20.70 3.07 22.13
N PRO A 60 -20.18 1.86 21.81
CA PRO A 60 -19.81 1.48 20.45
C PRO A 60 -20.95 1.62 19.43
N GLN A 61 -22.21 1.42 19.85
CA GLN A 61 -23.38 1.54 18.96
C GLN A 61 -23.62 2.97 18.46
N ASN A 62 -23.05 3.97 19.15
CA ASN A 62 -23.17 5.39 18.80
C ASN A 62 -21.97 5.88 17.97
N LEU A 63 -20.95 5.04 17.74
CA LEU A 63 -19.80 5.42 16.92
C LEU A 63 -20.14 5.21 15.44
N PRO A 64 -19.99 6.25 14.58
CA PRO A 64 -20.21 6.09 13.15
C PRO A 64 -19.15 5.16 12.55
N VAL A 65 -19.40 4.59 11.37
CA VAL A 65 -18.34 3.91 10.60
C VAL A 65 -17.61 4.96 9.77
N GLU A 66 -16.33 5.22 10.09
CA GLU A 66 -15.49 6.17 9.36
C GLU A 66 -14.76 5.46 8.20
N SER A 67 -14.64 6.14 7.05
CA SER A 67 -13.89 5.65 5.89
C SER A 67 -12.48 6.24 5.86
N VAL A 68 -11.50 5.45 5.41
CA VAL A 68 -10.13 5.91 5.22
C VAL A 68 -10.07 6.80 3.99
N SER A 69 -9.66 8.06 4.16
CA SER A 69 -9.53 9.02 3.06
C SER A 69 -8.12 9.07 2.47
N ARG A 70 -7.10 8.56 3.17
CA ARG A 70 -5.71 8.62 2.74
C ARG A 70 -5.31 7.36 1.96
N PHE A 71 -5.06 7.56 0.67
CA PHE A 71 -4.45 6.59 -0.22
C PHE A 71 -2.96 6.94 -0.41
N VAL A 72 -2.14 5.91 -0.58
CA VAL A 72 -0.71 6.03 -0.80
C VAL A 72 -0.37 5.37 -2.12
N MET A 73 0.30 6.12 -2.99
CA MET A 73 0.92 5.61 -4.20
C MET A 73 2.41 5.35 -3.95
N ALA A 74 2.85 4.10 -4.12
CA ALA A 74 4.26 3.72 -4.00
C ALA A 74 4.77 3.12 -5.31
N VAL A 75 6.00 3.44 -5.71
CA VAL A 75 6.63 2.97 -6.95
C VAL A 75 8.00 2.35 -6.67
N ASN A 76 8.31 1.22 -7.28
CA ASN A 76 9.60 0.54 -7.17
C ASN A 76 10.46 0.75 -8.43
N LEU A 77 11.46 1.61 -8.35
CA LEU A 77 12.37 1.89 -9.47
C LEU A 77 13.34 0.74 -9.74
N LYS A 78 13.72 -0.04 -8.73
CA LYS A 78 14.52 -1.25 -8.94
C LYS A 78 13.77 -2.26 -9.80
N THR A 79 12.53 -2.55 -9.45
CA THR A 79 11.68 -3.46 -10.24
C THR A 79 11.42 -2.90 -11.64
N ALA A 80 11.22 -1.59 -11.79
CA ALA A 80 11.09 -0.98 -13.11
C ALA A 80 12.32 -1.24 -13.99
N ARG A 81 13.54 -1.05 -13.45
CA ARG A 81 14.79 -1.32 -14.17
C ARG A 81 14.96 -2.80 -14.54
N GLU A 82 14.65 -3.71 -13.63
CA GLU A 82 14.69 -5.17 -13.88
C GLU A 82 13.71 -5.59 -15.00
N LEU A 83 12.56 -4.91 -15.09
CA LEU A 83 11.57 -5.14 -16.14
C LEU A 83 11.88 -4.38 -17.44
N GLY A 84 12.92 -3.53 -17.47
CA GLY A 84 13.24 -2.68 -18.63
C GLY A 84 12.23 -1.55 -18.87
N LEU A 85 11.53 -1.11 -17.82
CA LEU A 85 10.51 -0.06 -17.87
C LEU A 85 11.09 1.27 -17.42
N THR A 86 10.77 2.34 -18.16
CA THR A 86 11.02 3.71 -17.72
C THR A 86 9.73 4.28 -17.14
N ILE A 87 9.75 4.65 -15.86
CA ILE A 87 8.59 5.28 -15.22
C ILE A 87 8.55 6.76 -15.59
N PRO A 88 7.44 7.29 -16.14
CA PRO A 88 7.34 8.70 -16.47
C PRO A 88 7.49 9.59 -15.25
N GLN A 89 8.18 10.73 -15.39
CA GLN A 89 8.37 11.69 -14.29
C GLN A 89 7.02 12.17 -13.71
N ALA A 90 5.99 12.32 -14.53
CA ALA A 90 4.64 12.68 -14.08
C ALA A 90 4.02 11.67 -13.11
N VAL A 91 4.41 10.39 -13.19
CA VAL A 91 3.99 9.35 -12.25
C VAL A 91 4.79 9.46 -10.96
N LEU A 92 6.12 9.63 -11.06
CA LEU A 92 6.98 9.76 -9.88
C LEU A 92 6.64 10.99 -9.03
N MET A 93 6.27 12.11 -9.66
CA MET A 93 5.83 13.32 -8.95
C MET A 93 4.51 13.14 -8.19
N ARG A 94 3.72 12.11 -8.52
CA ARG A 94 2.47 11.78 -7.83
C ARG A 94 2.64 10.66 -6.80
N ALA A 95 3.78 9.97 -6.81
CA ALA A 95 4.05 8.92 -5.85
C ALA A 95 4.35 9.54 -4.48
N ASP A 96 3.66 9.06 -3.45
CA ASP A 96 3.97 9.38 -2.06
C ASP A 96 5.29 8.70 -1.62
N GLU A 97 5.62 7.56 -2.22
CA GLU A 97 6.82 6.78 -1.91
C GLU A 97 7.50 6.25 -3.17
N VAL A 98 8.83 6.36 -3.23
CA VAL A 98 9.64 5.83 -4.31
C VAL A 98 10.75 4.97 -3.72
N ILE A 99 10.69 3.67 -3.98
CA ILE A 99 11.70 2.69 -3.57
C ILE A 99 12.77 2.60 -4.65
N GLN A 100 14.04 2.65 -4.24
CA GLN A 100 15.21 2.67 -5.12
C GLN A 100 15.73 1.28 -5.45
#